data_AF-A0A348TT43-F1
#
_entry.id   AF-A0A348TT43-F1
#
_cell.length_a   1.000
_cell.length_b   1.000
_cell.length_c   1.000
_cell.angle_alpha   90.00
_cell.angle_beta   90.00
_cell.angle_gamma   90.00
#
_symmetry.space_group_name_H-M   'P 1'
#
loop_
_entity.id
_entity.type
_entity.pdbx_description
1 polymer ?
#
loop_
_entity_poly.entity_id
_entity_poly.type
_entity_poly.pdbx_seq_one_letter_code
_entity_poly.pdbx_strand_id
1 'polypeptide(L)'
;DANEQRLAVGFAEIQSAADTAYVEVQLPERFMVQVYEDANRNDKLDRGLFTQPLERYDFSNKAWVFLGKPDLADALVQRQGAAHYLHFELKDVLD
;
A
#
# COMPACT_ATOMS: atom_id res chain seq x y z
N ASP A 1 2.24 -5.96 9.95
CA ASP A 1 1.71 -5.33 11.18
C ASP A 1 2.85 -4.54 11.83
N ALA A 2 2.74 -4.16 13.11
CA ALA A 2 3.82 -3.50 13.84
C ALA A 2 5.08 -4.36 14.04
N ASN A 3 5.03 -5.67 13.76
CA ASN A 3 6.16 -6.60 13.81
C ASN A 3 6.62 -7.02 12.41
N GLU A 4 6.21 -6.28 11.38
CA GLU A 4 6.46 -6.60 9.96
C GLU A 4 5.90 -7.95 9.48
N GLN A 5 5.01 -8.58 10.26
CA GLN A 5 4.31 -9.77 9.82
C GLN A 5 3.30 -9.40 8.74
N ARG A 6 3.35 -10.14 7.63
CA ARG A 6 2.40 -9.99 6.52
C ARG A 6 1.07 -10.64 6.91
N LEU A 7 0.00 -9.83 6.91
CA LEU A 7 -1.33 -10.28 7.33
C LEU A 7 -2.15 -10.85 6.17
N ALA A 8 -2.15 -10.16 5.03
CA ALA A 8 -2.86 -10.55 3.81
C ALA A 8 -2.18 -9.92 2.58
N VAL A 9 -2.36 -10.56 1.42
CA VAL A 9 -1.99 -10.04 0.09
C VAL A 9 -3.08 -10.46 -0.88
N GLY A 10 -3.43 -9.57 -1.81
CA GLY A 10 -4.37 -9.85 -2.88
C GLY A 10 -4.40 -8.71 -3.87
N PHE A 11 -5.20 -8.88 -4.91
CA PHE A 11 -5.40 -7.92 -5.98
C PHE A 11 -6.89 -7.63 -6.12
N ALA A 12 -7.21 -6.38 -6.40
CA ALA A 12 -8.56 -5.94 -6.72
C ALA A 12 -8.52 -5.15 -8.01
N GLU A 13 -9.44 -5.41 -8.93
CA GLU A 13 -9.59 -4.60 -10.13
C GLU A 13 -10.25 -3.26 -9.74
N ILE A 14 -9.56 -2.16 -10.04
CA ILE A 14 -10.03 -0.79 -9.85
C ILE A 14 -10.20 -0.17 -11.25
N GLN A 15 -11.41 0.23 -11.60
CA GLN A 15 -11.75 0.81 -12.90
C GLN A 15 -11.71 2.34 -12.86
N SER A 16 -11.95 2.93 -11.69
CA SER A 16 -11.97 4.38 -11.51
C SER A 16 -11.47 4.80 -10.12
N ALA A 17 -11.05 6.06 -9.99
CA ALA A 17 -10.66 6.65 -8.71
C ALA A 17 -11.81 6.74 -7.68
N ALA A 18 -13.06 6.50 -8.10
CA ALA A 18 -14.22 6.46 -7.21
C ALA A 18 -14.46 5.06 -6.62
N ASP A 19 -13.78 4.03 -7.11
CA ASP A 19 -14.00 2.66 -6.67
C ASP A 19 -13.39 2.43 -5.28
N THR A 20 -13.97 1.49 -4.53
CA THR A 20 -13.47 1.09 -3.21
C THR A 20 -13.23 -0.41 -3.20
N ALA A 21 -12.01 -0.82 -2.86
CA ALA A 21 -11.69 -2.23 -2.59
C ALA A 21 -11.96 -2.57 -1.12
N TYR A 22 -12.48 -3.78 -0.89
CA TYR A 22 -12.71 -4.33 0.44
C TYR A 22 -11.79 -5.51 0.67
N VAL A 23 -11.11 -5.54 1.82
CA VAL A 23 -10.23 -6.63 2.23
C VAL A 23 -10.72 -7.15 3.57
N GLU A 24 -11.20 -8.39 3.58
CA GLU A 24 -11.56 -9.07 4.82
C GLU A 24 -10.30 -9.60 5.50
N VAL A 25 -9.87 -8.96 6.58
CA VAL A 25 -8.69 -9.36 7.35
C VAL A 25 -8.86 -9.01 8.83
N GLN A 26 -8.34 -9.87 9.70
CA GLN A 26 -8.25 -9.59 11.12
C GLN A 26 -7.16 -8.51 11.36
N LEU A 27 -7.57 -7.26 11.52
CA LEU A 27 -6.64 -6.16 11.75
C LEU A 27 -6.15 -6.12 13.22
N PRO A 28 -4.83 -6.08 13.47
CA PRO A 28 -4.29 -5.78 14.78
C PRO A 28 -4.51 -4.30 15.13
N GLU A 29 -4.14 -3.91 16.35
CA GLU A 29 -4.28 -2.53 16.83
C GLU A 29 -3.53 -1.52 15.96
N ARG A 30 -2.29 -1.86 15.56
CA ARG A 30 -1.46 -1.07 14.66
C ARG A 30 -1.07 -1.89 13.44
N PHE A 31 -1.28 -1.33 12.27
CA PHE A 31 -1.00 -1.99 11.01
C PHE A 31 -0.54 -1.00 9.96
N MET A 32 -0.01 -1.52 8.86
CA MET A 32 0.41 -0.77 7.69
C MET A 32 -0.20 -1.45 6.47
N VAL A 33 -0.55 -0.66 5.47
CA VAL A 33 -0.98 -1.13 4.15
C VAL A 33 -0.05 -0.54 3.10
N GLN A 34 0.36 -1.37 2.15
CA GLN A 34 1.05 -0.96 0.94
C GLN A 34 0.11 -1.25 -0.24
N VAL A 35 -0.06 -0.27 -1.12
CA VAL A 35 -0.82 -0.42 -2.37
C VAL A 35 0.09 -0.06 -3.53
N TYR A 36 -0.01 -0.82 -4.61
CA TYR A 36 0.68 -0.54 -5.85
C TYR A 36 -0.19 -0.92 -7.04
N GLU A 37 0.00 -0.24 -8.16
CA GLU A 37 -0.55 -0.62 -9.46
C GLU A 37 0.27 -1.79 -10.02
N ASP A 38 -0.37 -2.89 -10.41
CA ASP A 38 0.30 -4.00 -11.12
C ASP A 38 -0.01 -3.87 -12.62
N ALA A 39 0.81 -3.08 -13.30
CA ALA A 39 0.55 -2.65 -14.68
C ALA A 39 0.81 -3.78 -15.69
N ASN A 40 1.69 -4.73 -15.37
CA ASN A 40 2.00 -5.87 -16.24
C ASN A 40 1.46 -7.21 -15.75
N ARG A 41 0.68 -7.20 -14.65
CA ARG A 41 -0.01 -8.37 -14.06
C ARG A 41 0.96 -9.47 -13.67
N ASN A 42 2.07 -9.11 -13.05
CA ASN A 42 3.10 -10.06 -12.64
C ASN A 42 3.13 -10.31 -11.11
N ASP A 43 2.17 -9.76 -10.39
CA ASP A 43 1.99 -9.82 -8.93
C ASP A 43 3.16 -9.25 -8.12
N LYS A 44 3.97 -8.37 -8.72
CA LYS A 44 5.13 -7.74 -8.09
C LYS A 44 5.11 -6.26 -8.36
N LEU A 45 5.60 -5.52 -7.37
CA LEU A 45 6.03 -4.15 -7.61
C LEU A 45 7.29 -4.19 -8.47
N ASP A 46 7.15 -3.85 -9.74
CA ASP A 46 8.26 -3.86 -10.67
C ASP A 46 9.26 -2.75 -10.36
N ARG A 47 10.54 -3.14 -10.37
CA ARG A 47 11.66 -2.25 -10.05
C ARG A 47 12.58 -2.15 -11.26
N GLY A 48 12.80 -0.92 -11.73
CA GLY A 48 13.75 -0.60 -12.78
C GLY A 48 15.21 -0.60 -12.31
N LEU A 49 16.10 -0.01 -13.12
CA LEU A 49 17.48 0.27 -12.71
C LEU A 49 17.47 1.12 -11.40
N PHE A 50 18.39 0.81 -10.48
CA PHE A 50 18.49 1.47 -9.15
C PHE A 50 17.29 1.24 -8.22
N THR A 51 16.53 0.15 -8.38
CA THR A 51 15.38 -0.21 -7.53
C THR A 51 14.18 0.73 -7.61
N GLN A 52 14.14 1.60 -8.62
CA GLN A 52 13.05 2.55 -8.83
C GLN A 52 11.73 1.82 -9.11
N PRO A 53 10.69 2.00 -8.29
CA PRO A 53 9.35 1.52 -8.64
C PRO A 53 8.94 2.10 -10.00
N LEU A 54 8.61 1.23 -10.95
CA LEU A 54 8.10 1.64 -12.27
C LEU A 54 6.59 1.86 -12.26
N GLU A 55 5.94 1.39 -11.19
CA GLU A 55 4.51 1.44 -10.99
C GLU A 55 4.17 2.38 -9.86
N ARG A 56 2.97 2.97 -9.93
CA ARG A 56 2.52 3.90 -8.90
C ARG A 56 2.24 3.17 -7.61
N TYR A 57 2.62 3.75 -6.48
CA TYR A 57 2.45 3.14 -5.18
C TYR A 57 2.15 4.18 -4.10
N ASP A 58 1.62 3.70 -2.98
CA ASP A 58 1.44 4.49 -1.77
C ASP A 58 1.50 3.58 -0.54
N PHE A 59 1.78 4.20 0.61
CA PHE A 59 1.77 3.56 1.91
C PHE A 59 0.74 4.23 2.81
N SER A 60 0.16 3.46 3.73
CA SER A 60 -0.74 4.02 4.73
C SER A 60 -0.08 5.16 5.51
N ASN A 61 -0.90 6.06 6.06
CA ASN A 61 -0.46 7.27 6.74
C ASN A 61 0.34 8.26 5.86
N LYS A 62 0.21 8.18 4.52
CA LYS A 62 0.94 9.04 3.57
C LYS A 62 2.46 8.99 3.77
N ALA A 63 2.97 7.85 4.21
CA ALA A 63 4.38 7.59 4.47
C ALA A 63 5.13 7.37 3.14
N TRP A 64 5.00 8.31 2.22
CA TRP A 64 5.63 8.23 0.93
C TRP A 64 7.10 8.61 1.05
N VAL A 65 7.97 7.77 0.48
CA VAL A 65 9.40 8.03 0.37
C VAL A 65 9.84 7.89 -1.09
N PHE A 66 10.72 8.80 -1.50
CA PHE A 66 11.36 8.77 -2.81
C PHE A 66 12.36 7.60 -2.83
N LEU A 67 11.95 6.48 -3.42
CA LEU A 67 12.67 5.20 -3.52
C LEU A 67 12.75 4.41 -2.19
N GLY A 68 11.94 3.35 -2.10
CA GLY A 68 12.05 2.33 -1.06
C GLY A 68 10.79 2.13 -0.22
N LYS A 69 10.94 1.42 0.89
CA LYS A 69 9.91 1.26 1.91
C LYS A 69 10.14 2.34 2.98
N PRO A 70 9.11 3.07 3.44
CA PRO A 70 9.25 4.01 4.54
C PRO A 70 9.63 3.29 5.82
N ASP A 71 10.08 4.05 6.81
CA ASP A 71 10.17 3.53 8.18
C ASP A 71 8.80 3.03 8.62
N LEU A 72 8.78 1.85 9.25
CA LEU A 72 7.53 1.22 9.67
C LEU A 72 6.70 2.16 10.54
N ALA A 73 7.37 2.89 11.44
CA ALA A 73 6.71 3.83 12.34
C ALA A 73 5.92 4.91 11.61
N ASP A 74 6.41 5.37 10.45
CA ASP A 74 5.76 6.41 9.66
C ASP A 74 4.55 5.87 8.91
N ALA A 75 4.58 4.61 8.49
CA ALA A 75 3.50 3.98 7.74
C ALA A 75 2.40 3.35 8.63
N LEU A 76 2.64 3.20 9.94
CA LEU A 76 1.69 2.59 10.86
C LEU A 76 0.46 3.49 11.07
N VAL A 77 -0.72 2.88 10.98
CA VAL A 77 -1.99 3.48 11.37
C VAL A 77 -2.58 2.76 12.57
N GLN A 78 -3.32 3.51 13.39
CA GLN A 78 -4.12 2.98 14.49
C GLN A 78 -5.47 2.52 13.95
N ARG A 79 -5.84 1.26 14.20
CA ARG A 79 -7.14 0.71 13.84
C ARG A 79 -8.27 1.48 14.50
N GLN A 80 -9.29 1.78 13.70
CA GLN A 80 -10.53 2.44 14.17
C GLN A 80 -11.70 1.47 14.00
N GLY A 81 -12.30 1.03 15.09
CA GLY A 81 -13.51 0.20 15.07
C GLY A 81 -13.33 -1.20 14.46
N ALA A 82 -14.42 -1.75 13.93
CA ALA A 82 -14.46 -3.04 13.26
C ALA A 82 -14.03 -2.97 11.78
N ALA A 83 -14.21 -1.81 11.14
CA ALA A 83 -13.76 -1.53 9.78
C ALA A 83 -12.98 -0.21 9.77
N HIS A 84 -11.84 -0.19 9.08
CA HIS A 84 -10.99 0.98 8.96
C HIS A 84 -10.87 1.38 7.49
N TYR A 85 -11.09 2.66 7.20
CA TYR A 85 -11.05 3.20 5.85
C TYR A 85 -9.75 3.96 5.64
N LEU A 86 -9.06 3.66 4.54
CA LEU A 86 -7.86 4.37 4.11
C LEU A 86 -8.11 4.94 2.71
N HIS A 87 -7.59 6.15 2.50
CA HIS A 87 -7.52 6.76 1.19
C HIS A 87 -6.05 6.79 0.75
N PHE A 88 -5.80 6.40 -0.50
CA PHE A 88 -4.46 6.35 -1.07
C PHE A 88 -4.38 7.28 -2.28
N GLU A 89 -3.26 7.96 -2.40
CA GLU A 89 -2.91 8.78 -3.56
C GLU A 89 -1.66 8.18 -4.17
N LEU A 90 -1.85 7.35 -5.20
CA LEU A 90 -0.77 6.62 -5.84
C LEU A 90 0.09 7.59 -6.65
N LYS A 91 1.37 7.66 -6.31
CA LYS A 91 2.36 8.51 -6.99
C LYS A 91 3.33 7.65 -7.78
N ASP A 92 3.78 8.16 -8.92
CA ASP A 92 4.98 7.61 -9.56
C ASP A 92 6.25 8.28 -8.97
N VAL A 93 7.42 7.83 -9.40
CA VAL A 93 8.71 8.37 -8.91
C VAL A 93 9.11 9.65 -9.66
N LEU A 94 8.38 10.04 -10.70
CA LEU A 94 8.66 11.20 -11.56
C LEU A 94 7.71 12.38 -11.31
N ASP A 95 6.63 12.19 -10.54
CA ASP A 95 5.66 13.20 -10.07
C ASP A 95 6.26 14.25 -9.12
#